data_AF-A0A9J5Z5G0-F1
#
_entry.id   AF-A0A9J5Z5G0-F1
#
_cell.length_a   1.000
_cell.length_b   1.000
_cell.length_c   1.000
_cell.angle_alpha   90.00
_cell.angle_beta   90.00
_cell.angle_gamma   90.00
#
_symmetry.space_group_name_H-M   'P 1'
#
loop_
_entity.id
_entity.type
_entity.pdbx_description
1 polymer ?
#
loop_
_entity_poly.entity_id
_entity_poly.type
_entity_poly.pdbx_seq_one_letter_code
_entity_poly.pdbx_strand_id
1 'polypeptide(L)'
;MVKQVPPASAQDVFRPTMEVLVADGLLRHLDIDVKVSVASCISEIMRITAPDQPYDDSRLTDFFELAMLAFGKLSCLDGRCYSKVVSIIEDLAKYRTCVLMWNFELDALIIQMFQHFLNSIRSDHLDQVFMDIEEIMSIIIKESEEILMQFSIFSNFSHFSAPHVTFPTTLSTSHFLTPMTSDIKAATGRPSRSEAADQRPAAAPDRRLAAIF
;
A
#
# COMPACT_ATOMS: atom_id res chain seq x y z
N MET A 1 10.40 45.64 -18.05
CA MET A 1 10.51 44.37 -17.31
C MET A 1 9.18 43.65 -17.42
N VAL A 2 9.11 42.56 -18.20
CA VAL A 2 7.92 41.71 -18.25
C VAL A 2 7.92 40.92 -16.94
N LYS A 3 6.94 41.17 -16.06
CA LYS A 3 6.70 40.29 -14.91
C LYS A 3 6.22 38.96 -15.47
N GLN A 4 7.11 37.97 -15.54
CA GLN A 4 6.65 36.60 -15.75
C GLN A 4 5.83 36.20 -14.53
N VAL A 5 4.59 35.80 -14.78
CA VAL A 5 3.78 35.05 -13.82
C VAL A 5 4.53 33.72 -13.60
N PRO A 6 4.73 33.27 -12.35
CA PRO A 6 5.30 31.95 -12.12
C PRO A 6 4.49 30.90 -12.90
N PRO A 7 5.12 29.87 -13.50
CA PRO A 7 4.37 28.77 -14.06
C PRO A 7 3.44 28.23 -12.96
N ALA A 8 2.15 28.07 -13.27
CA ALA A 8 1.20 27.45 -12.36
C ALA A 8 1.76 26.09 -11.94
N SER A 9 1.68 25.76 -10.65
CA SER A 9 2.11 24.44 -10.19
C SER A 9 1.27 23.37 -10.89
N ALA A 10 1.78 22.14 -11.04
CA ALA A 10 0.98 21.05 -11.61
C ALA A 10 -0.35 20.89 -10.84
N GLN A 11 -0.31 21.05 -9.51
CA GLN A 11 -1.50 21.03 -8.66
C GLN A 11 -2.54 22.10 -9.05
N ASP A 12 -2.13 23.32 -9.36
CA ASP A 12 -3.06 24.39 -9.76
C ASP A 12 -3.82 24.06 -11.05
N VAL A 13 -3.18 23.31 -11.97
CA VAL A 13 -3.79 22.86 -13.23
C VAL A 13 -4.80 21.74 -12.98
N PHE A 14 -4.50 20.80 -12.08
CA PHE A 14 -5.34 19.64 -11.81
C PHE A 14 -6.40 19.85 -10.72
N ARG A 15 -6.35 20.96 -9.97
CA ARG A 15 -7.26 21.22 -8.83
C ARG A 15 -8.74 20.94 -9.13
N PRO A 16 -9.35 21.42 -10.23
CA PRO A 16 -10.75 21.13 -10.52
C PRO A 16 -11.03 19.62 -10.66
N THR A 17 -10.11 18.88 -11.29
CA THR A 17 -10.22 17.43 -11.46
C THR A 17 -10.06 16.70 -10.12
N MET A 18 -9.10 17.15 -9.29
CA MET A 18 -8.85 16.59 -7.97
C MET A 18 -10.09 16.68 -7.09
N GLU A 19 -10.73 17.84 -7.03
CA GLU A 19 -11.96 18.07 -6.25
C GLU A 19 -13.12 17.17 -6.71
N VAL A 20 -13.25 16.95 -8.02
CA VAL A 20 -14.31 16.09 -8.58
C VAL A 20 -14.07 14.62 -8.27
N LEU A 21 -12.83 14.13 -8.39
CA LEU A 21 -12.50 12.71 -8.18
C LEU A 21 -12.76 12.24 -6.75
N VAL A 22 -12.58 13.12 -5.76
CA VAL A 22 -12.83 12.84 -4.34
C VAL A 22 -14.25 13.22 -3.88
N ALA A 23 -15.11 13.66 -4.79
CA ALA A 23 -16.50 13.93 -4.46
C ALA A 23 -17.26 12.61 -4.21
N ASP A 24 -18.13 12.60 -3.21
CA ASP A 24 -18.95 11.44 -2.82
C ASP A 24 -19.69 10.80 -4.01
N GLY A 25 -20.09 11.60 -5.01
CA GLY A 25 -20.77 11.11 -6.21
C GLY A 25 -19.95 10.10 -7.01
N LEU A 26 -18.62 10.28 -7.09
CA LEU A 26 -17.72 9.36 -7.79
C LEU A 26 -17.16 8.29 -6.85
N LEU A 27 -16.73 8.66 -5.64
CA LEU A 27 -16.18 7.70 -4.66
C LEU A 27 -17.20 6.63 -4.27
N ARG A 28 -18.47 7.01 -4.10
CA ARG A 28 -19.54 6.12 -3.63
C ARG A 28 -20.43 5.61 -4.75
N HIS A 29 -19.98 5.75 -6.00
CA HIS A 29 -20.71 5.29 -7.17
C HIS A 29 -21.02 3.78 -7.09
N LEU A 30 -22.18 3.36 -7.59
CA LEU A 30 -22.62 1.96 -7.48
C LEU A 30 -21.88 1.03 -8.46
N ASP A 31 -21.49 1.57 -9.61
CA ASP A 31 -20.71 0.83 -10.62
C ASP A 31 -19.24 0.69 -10.19
N ILE A 32 -18.79 -0.56 -10.07
CA ILE A 32 -17.40 -0.90 -9.71
C ILE A 32 -16.43 -0.45 -10.80
N ASP A 33 -16.80 -0.51 -12.08
CA ASP A 33 -15.91 -0.10 -13.18
C ASP A 33 -15.62 1.41 -13.11
N VAL A 34 -16.60 2.21 -12.66
CA VAL A 34 -16.42 3.64 -12.40
C VAL A 34 -15.45 3.84 -11.24
N LYS A 35 -15.63 3.13 -10.12
CA LYS A 35 -14.72 3.18 -8.97
C LYS A 35 -13.28 2.81 -9.31
N VAL A 36 -13.07 1.77 -10.11
CA VAL A 36 -11.72 1.39 -10.59
C VAL A 36 -11.12 2.48 -11.47
N SER A 37 -11.94 3.13 -12.31
CA SER A 37 -11.48 4.25 -13.13
C SER A 37 -11.10 5.47 -12.29
N VAL A 38 -11.87 5.77 -11.23
CA VAL A 38 -11.56 6.84 -10.28
C VAL A 38 -10.24 6.55 -9.57
N ALA A 39 -10.02 5.32 -9.08
CA ALA A 39 -8.76 4.93 -8.45
C ALA A 39 -7.55 5.13 -9.38
N SER A 40 -7.65 4.67 -10.63
CA SER A 40 -6.59 4.86 -11.64
C SER A 40 -6.34 6.32 -11.96
N CYS A 41 -7.37 7.17 -12.01
CA CYS A 41 -7.17 8.62 -12.18
C CYS A 41 -6.49 9.26 -10.97
N ILE A 42 -6.82 8.82 -9.74
CA ILE A 42 -6.21 9.34 -8.52
C ILE A 42 -4.74 8.91 -8.44
N SER A 43 -4.38 7.67 -8.77
CA SER A 43 -2.98 7.21 -8.76
C SER A 43 -2.11 8.03 -9.71
N GLU A 44 -2.62 8.30 -10.91
CA GLU A 44 -1.95 9.15 -11.89
C GLU A 44 -1.80 10.60 -11.43
N ILE A 45 -2.79 11.16 -10.74
CA ILE A 45 -2.67 12.51 -10.16
C ILE A 45 -1.59 12.52 -9.08
N MET A 46 -1.60 11.55 -8.17
CA MET A 46 -0.56 11.43 -7.13
C MET A 46 0.83 11.35 -7.73
N ARG A 47 0.97 10.59 -8.82
CA ARG A 47 2.21 10.50 -9.59
C ARG A 47 2.63 11.82 -10.23
N ILE A 48 1.70 12.55 -10.86
CA ILE A 48 1.99 13.79 -11.59
C ILE A 48 2.29 14.95 -10.64
N THR A 49 1.61 15.02 -9.49
CA THR A 49 1.79 16.10 -8.52
C THR A 49 2.95 15.85 -7.57
N ALA A 50 3.54 14.65 -7.58
CA ALA A 50 4.74 14.34 -6.80
C ALA A 50 5.85 15.39 -7.01
N PRO A 51 6.55 15.81 -5.95
CA PRO A 51 6.49 15.29 -4.57
C PRO A 51 5.36 15.88 -3.72
N ASP A 52 4.58 16.82 -4.24
CA ASP A 52 3.53 17.51 -3.49
C ASP A 52 2.32 16.58 -3.30
N GLN A 53 1.96 16.32 -2.05
CA GLN A 53 0.80 15.51 -1.69
C GLN A 53 -0.49 16.20 -2.18
N PRO A 54 -1.24 15.60 -3.13
CA PRO A 54 -2.41 16.25 -3.74
C PRO A 54 -3.65 16.20 -2.83
N TYR A 55 -3.70 15.26 -1.90
CA TYR A 55 -4.88 14.93 -1.12
C TYR A 55 -4.51 14.78 0.36
N ASP A 56 -5.39 15.19 1.27
CA ASP A 56 -5.22 14.92 2.70
C ASP A 56 -5.30 13.41 3.02
N ASP A 57 -4.90 13.02 4.23
CA ASP A 57 -4.83 11.62 4.66
C ASP A 57 -6.18 10.90 4.60
N SER A 58 -7.30 11.62 4.81
CA SER A 58 -8.65 11.04 4.69
C SER A 58 -8.93 10.64 3.24
N ARG A 59 -8.60 11.51 2.29
CA ARG A 59 -8.79 11.24 0.86
C ARG A 59 -7.83 10.21 0.31
N LEU A 60 -6.62 10.12 0.85
CA LEU A 60 -5.69 9.04 0.53
C LEU A 60 -6.19 7.70 1.07
N THR A 61 -6.83 7.70 2.24
CA THR A 61 -7.48 6.50 2.78
C THR A 61 -8.63 6.04 1.86
N ASP A 62 -9.50 6.96 1.42
CA ASP A 62 -10.57 6.67 0.44
C ASP A 62 -9.99 6.05 -0.86
N PHE A 63 -8.84 6.57 -1.32
CA PHE A 63 -8.14 6.02 -2.48
C PHE A 63 -7.67 4.58 -2.25
N PHE A 64 -7.06 4.27 -1.10
CA PHE A 64 -6.61 2.91 -0.82
C PHE A 64 -7.77 1.91 -0.73
N GLU A 65 -8.92 2.31 -0.20
CA GLU A 65 -10.13 1.48 -0.23
C GLU A 65 -10.57 1.19 -1.67
N LEU A 66 -10.56 2.20 -2.55
CA LEU A 66 -10.85 2.03 -3.97
C LEU A 66 -9.81 1.15 -4.67
N ALA A 67 -8.52 1.29 -4.35
CA ALA A 67 -7.46 0.45 -4.89
C ALA A 67 -7.66 -1.03 -4.50
N MET A 68 -8.04 -1.32 -3.24
CA MET A 68 -8.36 -2.68 -2.81
C MET A 68 -9.57 -3.25 -3.56
N LEU A 69 -10.61 -2.44 -3.76
CA LEU A 69 -11.75 -2.82 -4.60
C LEU A 69 -11.32 -3.15 -6.04
N ALA A 70 -10.38 -2.38 -6.60
CA ALA A 70 -9.82 -2.61 -7.91
C ALA A 70 -9.00 -3.91 -7.98
N PHE A 71 -8.18 -4.19 -6.96
CA PHE A 71 -7.36 -5.40 -6.90
C PHE A 71 -8.21 -6.68 -6.80
N GLY A 72 -9.42 -6.59 -6.26
CA GLY A 72 -10.42 -7.67 -6.35
C GLY A 72 -10.80 -8.07 -7.77
N LYS A 73 -10.49 -7.24 -8.78
CA LYS A 73 -10.70 -7.52 -10.22
C LYS A 73 -9.44 -8.01 -10.94
N LEU A 74 -8.31 -8.15 -10.25
CA LEU A 74 -7.04 -8.51 -10.86
C LEU A 74 -7.11 -9.84 -11.63
N SER A 75 -7.81 -10.85 -11.10
CA SER A 75 -8.01 -12.15 -11.75
C SER A 75 -8.91 -12.13 -13.01
N CYS A 76 -9.55 -11.00 -13.32
CA CYS A 76 -10.46 -10.85 -14.46
C CYS A 76 -9.74 -10.27 -15.68
N LEU A 77 -8.83 -11.04 -16.31
CA LEU A 77 -7.96 -10.62 -17.42
C LEU A 77 -8.73 -10.02 -18.62
N ASP A 78 -9.85 -10.62 -19.01
CA ASP A 78 -10.68 -10.13 -20.12
C ASP A 78 -11.59 -8.95 -19.73
N GLY A 79 -11.53 -8.50 -18.48
CA GLY A 79 -12.33 -7.41 -17.96
C GLY A 79 -11.89 -6.06 -18.50
N ARG A 80 -12.85 -5.16 -18.78
CA ARG A 80 -12.59 -3.78 -19.26
C ARG A 80 -11.79 -2.91 -18.29
N CYS A 81 -11.62 -3.37 -17.05
CA CYS A 81 -10.89 -2.68 -16.00
C CYS A 81 -9.48 -3.24 -15.76
N TYR A 82 -9.10 -4.38 -16.35
CA TYR A 82 -7.83 -5.03 -16.07
C TYR A 82 -6.63 -4.10 -16.30
N SER A 83 -6.60 -3.38 -17.42
CA SER A 83 -5.52 -2.42 -17.71
C SER A 83 -5.41 -1.28 -16.69
N LYS A 84 -6.54 -0.84 -16.12
CA LYS A 84 -6.57 0.17 -15.06
C LYS A 84 -6.07 -0.39 -13.73
N VAL A 85 -6.43 -1.64 -13.42
CA VAL A 85 -5.92 -2.34 -12.23
C VAL A 85 -4.40 -2.48 -12.32
N VAL A 86 -3.88 -2.90 -13.48
CA VAL A 86 -2.43 -3.00 -13.73
C VAL A 86 -1.75 -1.64 -13.61
N SER A 87 -2.31 -0.57 -14.17
CA SER A 87 -1.77 0.78 -14.03
C SER A 87 -1.71 1.26 -12.57
N ILE A 88 -2.72 0.96 -11.75
CA ILE A 88 -2.69 1.26 -10.32
C ILE A 88 -1.55 0.49 -9.63
N ILE A 89 -1.38 -0.80 -9.94
CA ILE A 89 -0.30 -1.63 -9.37
C ILE A 89 1.08 -1.06 -9.78
N GLU A 90 1.26 -0.73 -11.06
CA GLU A 90 2.50 -0.14 -11.57
C GLU A 90 2.85 1.17 -10.84
N ASP A 91 1.87 2.07 -10.69
CA ASP A 91 2.06 3.33 -9.96
C ASP A 91 2.46 3.09 -8.50
N LEU A 92 1.76 2.18 -7.81
CA LEU A 92 2.03 1.86 -6.41
C LEU A 92 3.42 1.26 -6.19
N ALA A 93 3.88 0.41 -7.11
CA ALA A 93 5.20 -0.19 -7.08
C ALA A 93 6.29 0.86 -7.33
N LYS A 94 6.16 1.59 -8.45
CA LYS A 94 7.19 2.51 -8.94
C LYS A 94 7.38 3.74 -8.06
N TYR A 95 6.29 4.29 -7.53
CA TYR A 95 6.29 5.48 -6.69
C TYR A 95 6.15 5.14 -5.20
N ARG A 96 6.25 3.86 -4.85
CA ARG A 96 6.21 3.35 -3.47
C ARG A 96 5.04 3.90 -2.65
N THR A 97 3.93 4.22 -3.33
CA THR A 97 2.77 4.89 -2.72
C THR A 97 2.14 4.03 -1.62
N CYS A 98 2.31 2.70 -1.70
CA CYS A 98 1.86 1.76 -0.69
C CYS A 98 2.45 2.02 0.72
N VAL A 99 3.62 2.66 0.85
CA VAL A 99 4.20 3.04 2.16
C VAL A 99 3.27 3.96 2.96
N LEU A 100 2.44 4.76 2.28
CA LEU A 100 1.42 5.57 2.94
C LEU A 100 0.41 4.72 3.70
N MET A 101 0.06 3.52 3.20
CA MET A 101 -0.84 2.61 3.90
C MET A 101 -0.26 2.20 5.26
N TRP A 102 1.06 2.01 5.32
CA TRP A 102 1.76 1.74 6.56
C TRP A 102 1.84 2.98 7.45
N ASN A 103 2.20 4.14 6.90
CA ASN A 103 2.29 5.40 7.66
C ASN A 103 0.95 5.81 8.29
N PHE A 104 -0.16 5.50 7.63
CA PHE A 104 -1.51 5.74 8.08
C PHE A 104 -2.09 4.60 8.92
N GLU A 105 -1.30 3.56 9.23
CA GLU A 105 -1.70 2.42 10.06
C GLU A 105 -2.95 1.68 9.49
N LEU A 106 -3.02 1.56 8.16
CA LEU A 106 -4.12 0.90 7.45
C LEU A 106 -3.95 -0.63 7.38
N ASP A 107 -3.71 -1.27 8.53
CA ASP A 107 -3.36 -2.69 8.65
C ASP A 107 -4.33 -3.63 7.92
N ALA A 108 -5.64 -3.35 8.05
CA ALA A 108 -6.68 -4.14 7.40
C ALA A 108 -6.57 -4.09 5.86
N LEU A 109 -6.25 -2.92 5.29
CA LEU A 109 -6.08 -2.77 3.85
C LEU A 109 -4.76 -3.40 3.38
N ILE A 110 -3.69 -3.34 4.18
CA ILE A 110 -2.42 -4.03 3.87
C ILE A 110 -2.65 -5.54 3.78
N ILE A 111 -3.34 -6.12 4.77
CA ILE A 111 -3.69 -7.55 4.76
C ILE A 111 -4.56 -7.88 3.54
N GLN A 112 -5.57 -7.06 3.25
CA GLN A 112 -6.45 -7.25 2.10
C GLN A 112 -5.67 -7.19 0.78
N MET A 113 -4.71 -6.28 0.64
CA MET A 113 -3.84 -6.17 -0.53
C MET A 113 -3.05 -7.46 -0.76
N PHE A 114 -2.38 -7.97 0.28
CA PHE A 114 -1.62 -9.21 0.22
C PHE A 114 -2.53 -10.38 -0.16
N GLN A 115 -3.74 -10.47 0.41
CA GLN A 115 -4.71 -11.49 0.05
C GLN A 115 -5.14 -11.39 -1.41
N HIS A 116 -5.43 -10.18 -1.92
CA HIS A 116 -5.80 -10.00 -3.32
C HIS A 116 -4.68 -10.44 -4.27
N PHE A 117 -3.45 -10.06 -3.99
CA PHE A 117 -2.29 -10.45 -4.79
C PHE A 117 -2.07 -11.96 -4.75
N LEU A 118 -1.94 -12.56 -3.57
CA LEU A 118 -1.68 -14.00 -3.43
C LEU A 118 -2.79 -14.88 -4.03
N ASN A 119 -4.04 -14.43 -4.01
CA ASN A 119 -5.17 -15.17 -4.59
C ASN A 119 -5.34 -14.94 -6.11
N SER A 120 -4.81 -13.84 -6.64
CA SER A 120 -4.99 -13.47 -8.05
C SER A 120 -3.81 -13.86 -8.92
N ILE A 121 -2.59 -13.94 -8.36
CA ILE A 121 -1.39 -14.31 -9.08
C ILE A 121 -1.55 -15.69 -9.74
N ARG A 122 -1.44 -15.71 -11.07
CA ARG A 122 -1.62 -16.86 -11.97
C ARG A 122 -0.71 -16.69 -13.18
N SER A 123 -0.35 -17.80 -13.84
CA SER A 123 0.60 -17.80 -14.97
C SER A 123 0.14 -17.10 -16.25
N ASP A 124 -1.08 -16.56 -16.25
CA ASP A 124 -1.73 -15.86 -17.36
C ASP A 124 -1.52 -14.33 -17.31
N HIS A 125 -0.94 -13.78 -16.24
CA HIS A 125 -0.51 -12.38 -16.16
C HIS A 125 0.78 -12.12 -16.95
N LEU A 126 1.00 -10.87 -17.34
CA LEU A 126 2.30 -10.42 -17.87
C LEU A 126 3.35 -10.43 -16.75
N ASP A 127 4.59 -10.81 -17.06
CA ASP A 127 5.71 -10.86 -16.11
C ASP A 127 5.88 -9.55 -15.32
N GLN A 128 5.64 -8.40 -15.95
CA GLN A 128 5.74 -7.09 -15.29
C GLN A 128 4.78 -6.97 -14.10
N VAL A 129 3.56 -7.50 -14.21
CA VAL A 129 2.56 -7.45 -13.13
C VAL A 129 3.05 -8.24 -11.91
N PHE A 130 3.75 -9.35 -12.11
CA PHE A 130 4.37 -10.10 -11.01
C PHE A 130 5.47 -9.30 -10.34
N MET A 131 6.34 -8.66 -11.13
CA MET A 131 7.43 -7.84 -10.59
C MET A 131 6.91 -6.66 -9.77
N ASP A 132 5.85 -5.99 -10.25
CA ASP A 132 5.25 -4.87 -9.54
C ASP A 132 4.58 -5.31 -8.23
N ILE A 133 3.87 -6.45 -8.25
CA ILE A 133 3.29 -7.04 -7.03
C ILE A 133 4.37 -7.43 -6.02
N GLU A 134 5.43 -8.10 -6.49
CA GLU A 134 6.57 -8.50 -5.65
C GLU A 134 7.23 -7.27 -5.01
N GLU A 135 7.44 -6.20 -5.78
CA GLU A 135 8.03 -4.96 -5.30
C GLU A 135 7.15 -4.31 -4.22
N ILE A 136 5.83 -4.20 -4.44
CA ILE A 136 4.89 -3.65 -3.44
C ILE A 136 4.95 -4.44 -2.13
N MET A 137 4.82 -5.77 -2.21
CA MET A 137 4.84 -6.61 -1.01
C MET A 137 6.19 -6.52 -0.28
N SER A 138 7.29 -6.46 -1.04
CA SER A 138 8.64 -6.33 -0.50
C SER A 138 8.86 -4.98 0.18
N ILE A 139 8.38 -3.87 -0.40
CA ILE A 139 8.47 -2.53 0.18
C ILE A 139 7.78 -2.51 1.54
N ILE A 140 6.53 -2.99 1.63
CA ILE A 140 5.78 -2.97 2.89
C ILE A 140 6.47 -3.80 3.98
N ILE A 141 7.00 -4.98 3.63
CA ILE A 141 7.73 -5.82 4.59
C ILE A 141 9.00 -5.10 5.06
N LYS A 142 9.81 -4.55 4.14
CA LYS A 142 11.05 -3.84 4.48
C LYS A 142 10.79 -2.62 5.36
N GLU A 143 9.80 -1.79 5.03
CA GLU A 143 9.44 -0.62 5.84
C GLU A 143 9.00 -1.04 7.24
N SER A 144 8.26 -2.16 7.37
CA SER A 144 7.89 -2.70 8.67
C SER A 144 9.11 -3.17 9.48
N GLU A 145 10.10 -3.81 8.83
CA GLU A 145 11.32 -4.31 9.48
C GLU A 145 12.29 -3.17 9.84
N GLU A 146 12.51 -2.21 8.96
CA GLU A 146 13.39 -1.06 9.19
C GLU A 146 12.89 -0.22 10.37
N ILE A 147 11.58 -0.08 10.51
CA ILE A 147 10.95 0.58 11.65
C ILE A 147 11.06 -0.28 12.91
N LEU A 148 10.86 -1.60 12.83
CA LEU A 148 11.10 -2.50 13.98
C LEU A 148 12.56 -2.49 14.43
N MET A 149 13.52 -2.36 13.50
CA MET A 149 14.95 -2.20 13.79
C MET A 149 15.24 -0.81 14.36
N GLN A 150 14.60 0.24 13.86
CA GLN A 150 14.74 1.61 14.36
C GLN A 150 14.12 1.78 15.77
N PHE A 151 13.03 1.06 16.05
CA PHE A 151 12.36 0.97 17.35
C PHE A 151 12.80 -0.24 18.16
N SER A 152 14.07 -0.66 18.07
CA SER A 152 14.69 -1.68 18.96
C SER A 152 14.72 -1.28 20.46
N ILE A 153 13.79 -0.44 20.92
CA ILE A 153 13.35 -0.34 22.30
C ILE A 153 12.08 -1.20 22.47
N PHE A 154 12.32 -2.50 22.59
CA PHE A 154 11.53 -3.53 23.28
C PHE A 154 9.98 -3.65 23.11
N SER A 155 9.58 -4.84 22.66
CA SER A 155 8.67 -5.77 23.37
C SER A 155 7.14 -5.85 23.11
N ASN A 156 6.53 -5.12 22.17
CA ASN A 156 5.05 -5.10 22.08
C ASN A 156 4.35 -5.94 20.99
N PHE A 157 5.03 -6.57 20.03
CA PHE A 157 4.34 -7.34 18.97
C PHE A 157 4.27 -8.86 19.19
N SER A 158 4.13 -9.29 20.44
CA SER A 158 3.87 -10.70 20.77
C SER A 158 2.41 -11.15 20.51
N HIS A 159 1.57 -10.31 19.90
CA HIS A 159 0.12 -10.55 19.84
C HIS A 159 -0.46 -10.94 18.48
N PHE A 160 0.32 -10.92 17.38
CA PHE A 160 -0.19 -11.36 16.08
C PHE A 160 0.09 -12.86 15.87
N SER A 161 -0.81 -13.70 16.40
CA SER A 161 -0.87 -15.11 16.07
C SER A 161 -2.31 -15.49 15.74
N ALA A 162 -2.57 -15.78 14.47
CA ALA A 162 -3.73 -16.54 14.04
C ALA A 162 -3.25 -17.63 13.06
N PRO A 163 -3.52 -18.91 13.35
CA PRO A 163 -3.19 -20.01 12.46
C PRO A 163 -4.29 -20.22 11.42
N HIS A 164 -3.93 -20.85 10.30
CA HIS A 164 -4.78 -21.38 9.22
C HIS A 164 -4.90 -20.54 7.94
N VAL A 165 -3.85 -20.62 7.12
CA VAL A 165 -4.01 -20.73 5.66
C VAL A 165 -3.04 -21.81 5.17
N THR A 166 -3.57 -22.87 4.56
CA THR A 166 -2.77 -23.95 3.96
C THR A 166 -2.62 -23.67 2.47
N PHE A 167 -1.39 -23.45 2.01
CA PHE A 167 -1.07 -23.24 0.59
C PHE A 167 -1.08 -24.60 -0.16
N PRO A 168 -1.65 -24.68 -1.37
CA PRO A 168 -1.51 -25.86 -2.22
C PRO A 168 -0.12 -25.89 -2.87
N THR A 169 0.64 -26.92 -2.52
CA THR A 169 1.99 -27.19 -3.03
C THR A 169 1.92 -27.78 -4.44
N THR A 170 2.18 -26.99 -5.48
CA THR A 170 2.92 -27.42 -6.69
C THR A 170 3.21 -26.24 -7.61
N LEU A 171 4.33 -25.56 -7.38
CA LEU A 171 5.30 -25.14 -8.41
C LEU A 171 6.59 -24.79 -7.66
N SER A 172 7.73 -25.19 -8.22
CA SER A 172 9.01 -25.37 -7.53
C SER A 172 9.50 -24.15 -6.72
N THR A 173 9.31 -24.20 -5.40
CA THR A 173 9.66 -23.17 -4.40
C THR A 173 11.01 -23.39 -3.71
N SER A 174 11.94 -24.14 -4.32
CA SER A 174 13.21 -24.49 -3.65
C SER A 174 14.18 -23.32 -3.44
N HIS A 175 13.79 -22.08 -3.74
CA HIS A 175 14.61 -20.88 -3.47
C HIS A 175 13.88 -19.74 -2.73
N PHE A 176 12.58 -19.91 -2.39
CA PHE A 176 11.76 -18.77 -1.95
C PHE A 176 11.14 -18.86 -0.53
N LEU A 177 11.23 -19.99 0.18
CA LEU A 177 10.58 -20.12 1.51
C LEU A 177 11.46 -20.70 2.63
N THR A 178 12.73 -20.99 2.35
CA THR A 178 13.63 -21.61 3.34
C THR A 178 14.05 -20.73 4.51
N PRO A 179 14.10 -19.37 4.44
CA PRO A 179 14.40 -18.58 5.64
C PRO A 179 13.20 -18.43 6.59
N MET A 180 11.97 -18.49 6.07
CA MET A 180 10.81 -17.99 6.81
C MET A 180 10.22 -18.97 7.83
N THR A 181 10.69 -20.22 7.86
CA THR A 181 10.17 -21.26 8.79
C THR A 181 11.15 -21.62 9.91
N SER A 182 12.44 -21.28 9.82
CA SER A 182 13.41 -21.56 10.90
C SER A 182 13.21 -20.65 12.11
N ASP A 183 12.79 -19.40 11.87
CA ASP A 183 12.84 -18.36 12.89
C ASP A 183 11.63 -18.40 13.82
N ILE A 184 10.51 -18.97 13.35
CA ILE A 184 9.28 -19.15 14.14
C ILE A 184 9.47 -20.18 15.26
N LYS A 185 10.38 -21.15 15.10
CA LYS A 185 10.55 -22.27 16.07
C LYS A 185 11.54 -21.95 17.20
N ALA A 186 12.33 -20.89 17.09
CA ALA A 186 13.35 -20.53 18.08
C ALA A 186 12.82 -19.71 19.27
N ALA A 187 11.60 -19.16 19.21
CA ALA A 187 11.09 -18.20 20.19
C ALA A 187 10.24 -18.79 21.34
N THR A 188 10.07 -20.12 21.45
CA THR A 188 9.15 -20.75 22.43
C THR A 188 9.72 -20.99 23.85
N GLY A 189 10.72 -20.22 24.31
CA GLY A 189 11.29 -20.35 25.66
C GLY A 189 10.88 -19.22 26.61
N ARG A 190 9.89 -19.43 27.48
CA ARG A 190 9.48 -18.53 28.59
C ARG A 190 10.56 -18.47 29.70
N PRO A 191 10.70 -17.36 30.46
CA PRO A 191 9.93 -17.16 31.72
C PRO A 191 9.50 -15.69 32.02
N SER A 192 8.96 -15.46 33.22
CA SER A 192 7.87 -14.52 33.58
C SER A 192 8.26 -13.18 34.27
N ARG A 193 7.35 -12.19 34.14
CA ARG A 193 6.88 -11.16 35.12
C ARG A 193 7.76 -9.93 35.47
N SER A 194 7.25 -8.71 35.23
CA SER A 194 6.99 -7.61 36.22
C SER A 194 6.74 -6.25 35.55
N GLU A 195 5.79 -5.48 36.10
CA GLU A 195 5.28 -4.14 35.70
C GLU A 195 6.31 -2.99 35.77
N ALA A 196 6.13 -1.93 34.96
CA ALA A 196 6.09 -0.52 35.41
C ALA A 196 5.71 0.47 34.27
N ALA A 197 5.17 1.62 34.71
CA ALA A 197 4.34 2.61 34.04
C ALA A 197 5.04 3.66 33.13
N ASP A 198 4.22 4.18 32.20
CA ASP A 198 3.97 5.60 31.85
C ASP A 198 5.15 6.56 31.59
N GLN A 199 5.28 7.04 30.35
CA GLN A 199 5.29 8.48 30.01
C GLN A 199 5.34 8.69 28.48
N ARG A 200 4.37 9.44 27.92
CA ARG A 200 4.35 9.93 26.52
C ARG A 200 5.18 11.20 26.37
N PRO A 201 6.08 11.34 25.36
CA PRO A 201 6.56 12.63 24.92
C PRO A 201 5.91 13.09 23.60
N ALA A 202 5.91 14.42 23.44
CA ALA A 202 5.21 15.20 22.44
C ALA A 202 5.68 14.99 20.99
N ALA A 203 4.75 15.25 20.06
CA ALA A 203 4.90 15.08 18.61
C ALA A 203 6.07 15.92 18.04
N ALA A 204 7.00 15.21 17.39
CA ALA A 204 8.01 15.80 16.51
C ALA A 204 7.40 16.12 15.13
N PRO A 205 7.92 17.10 14.39
CA PRO A 205 7.39 17.46 13.08
C PRO A 205 7.58 16.32 12.09
N ASP A 206 6.52 16.08 11.31
CA ASP A 206 6.37 14.93 10.43
C ASP A 206 7.43 14.89 9.33
N ARG A 207 8.31 13.88 9.40
CA ARG A 207 9.34 13.57 8.40
C ARG A 207 8.88 12.52 7.38
N ARG A 208 7.62 12.06 7.44
CA ARG A 208 7.12 10.90 6.68
C ARG A 208 7.04 11.11 5.16
N LEU A 209 7.06 12.35 4.67
CA LEU A 209 6.95 12.64 3.23
C LEU A 209 8.28 12.67 2.49
N ALA A 210 9.42 12.80 3.19
CA ALA A 210 10.73 12.91 2.53
C ALA A 210 11.29 11.57 2.04
N ALA A 211 10.61 10.45 2.30
CA ALA A 211 11.05 9.10 1.95
C ALA A 211 10.23 8.45 0.81
N ILE A 212 9.24 9.15 0.26
CA ILE A 212 8.30 8.60 -0.74
C ILE A 212 8.73 8.95 -2.19
N PHE A 213 9.75 9.81 -2.38
CA PHE A 213 10.28 10.17 -3.70
C PHE A 213 11.81 10.28 -3.71
#